data_AF-A0A0Q4LR22-F1
#
_entry.id   AF-A0A0Q4LR22-F1
#
_cell.length_a   1.000
_cell.length_b   1.000
_cell.length_c   1.000
_cell.angle_alpha   90.00
_cell.angle_beta   90.00
_cell.angle_gamma   90.00
#
_symmetry.space_group_name_H-M   'P 1'
#
loop_
_entity.id
_entity.type
_entity.pdbx_description
1 polymer ?
#
loop_
_entity_poly.entity_id
_entity_poly.type
_entity_poly.pdbx_seq_one_letter_code
_entity_poly.pdbx_strand_id
1 'polypeptide(L)'
;MPPSTLIVIATVIGLAAIGGWIFTTWLRVKNGYPLDGAWGQAVYPKGADAQTVERVRLLSQENAQLKAELGSIKDRLANVERIVTDGAHSLDREIEQLRGRAN
;
A
#
# COMPACT_ATOMS: atom_id res chain seq x y z
N MET A 1 -5.02 9.32 -63.29
CA MET A 1 -5.23 8.14 -62.42
C MET A 1 -6.69 7.73 -62.54
N PRO A 2 -7.01 6.44 -62.73
CA PRO A 2 -8.40 6.01 -62.78
C PRO A 2 -9.03 6.13 -61.36
N PRO A 3 -10.32 6.47 -61.27
CA PRO A 3 -11.00 6.72 -59.99
C PRO A 3 -10.99 5.50 -59.05
N SER A 4 -10.90 4.28 -59.60
CA SER A 4 -10.75 3.05 -58.83
C SER A 4 -9.46 2.99 -58.02
N THR A 5 -8.35 3.56 -58.51
CA THR A 5 -7.07 3.58 -57.80
C THR A 5 -7.13 4.44 -56.54
N LEU A 6 -7.86 5.55 -56.58
CA LEU A 6 -8.03 6.44 -55.42
C LEU A 6 -8.82 5.75 -54.30
N ILE A 7 -9.84 4.97 -54.66
CA ILE A 7 -10.67 4.20 -53.70
C ILE A 7 -9.82 3.15 -52.99
N VAL A 8 -8.98 2.42 -53.72
CA VAL A 8 -8.09 1.40 -53.16
C VAL A 8 -7.08 2.03 -52.20
N ILE A 9 -6.43 3.13 -52.59
CA ILE A 9 -5.46 3.83 -51.74
C ILE A 9 -6.13 4.33 -50.45
N ALA A 10 -7.30 4.97 -50.55
CA ALA A 10 -8.03 5.47 -49.39
C ALA A 10 -8.41 4.35 -48.42
N THR A 11 -8.80 3.17 -48.95
CA THR A 11 -9.17 2.01 -48.13
C THR A 11 -7.97 1.44 -47.38
N VAL A 12 -6.82 1.32 -48.05
CA VAL A 12 -5.58 0.82 -47.43
C VAL A 12 -5.11 1.77 -46.33
N ILE A 13 -5.14 3.08 -46.56
CA ILE A 13 -4.76 4.08 -45.55
C ILE A 13 -5.71 4.02 -44.35
N GLY A 14 -7.02 3.90 -44.59
CA GLY A 14 -8.02 3.79 -43.51
C GLY A 14 -7.78 2.56 -42.63
N LEU A 15 -7.52 1.40 -43.23
CA LEU A 15 -7.22 0.17 -42.49
C LEU A 15 -5.89 0.28 -41.71
N ALA A 16 -4.86 0.89 -42.30
CA ALA A 16 -3.58 1.10 -41.64
C ALA A 16 -3.70 2.05 -40.44
N ALA A 17 -4.51 3.11 -40.53
CA ALA A 17 -4.76 4.04 -39.43
C ALA A 17 -5.47 3.36 -38.25
N ILE A 18 -6.49 2.54 -38.53
CA ILE A 18 -7.20 1.77 -37.51
C ILE A 18 -6.26 0.75 -36.86
N GLY A 19 -5.47 0.03 -37.66
CA GLY A 19 -4.46 -0.92 -37.17
C GLY A 19 -3.42 -0.25 -36.28
N GLY A 20 -2.93 0.94 -36.66
CA GLY A 20 -2.00 1.74 -35.87
C GLY A 20 -2.59 2.19 -34.53
N TRP A 21 -3.85 2.60 -34.51
CA TRP A 21 -4.54 3.01 -33.28
C TRP A 21 -4.76 1.84 -32.32
N ILE A 22 -5.17 0.67 -32.84
CA ILE A 22 -5.29 -0.55 -32.03
C ILE A 22 -3.93 -0.97 -31.48
N PHE A 23 -2.88 -0.94 -32.31
CA PHE A 23 -1.53 -1.32 -31.92
C PHE A 23 -0.98 -0.42 -30.80
N THR A 24 -1.13 0.90 -30.93
CA THR A 24 -0.69 1.85 -29.91
C THR A 24 -1.49 1.71 -28.61
N THR A 25 -2.80 1.47 -28.69
CA THR A 25 -3.64 1.21 -27.52
C THR A 25 -3.23 -0.10 -26.82
N TRP A 26 -2.97 -1.17 -27.58
CA TRP A 26 -2.48 -2.44 -27.04
C TRP A 26 -1.14 -2.28 -26.33
N LEU A 27 -0.23 -1.50 -26.90
CA LEU A 27 1.08 -1.22 -26.31
C LEU A 27 0.96 -0.39 -25.01
N ARG A 28 0.08 0.62 -24.98
CA ARG A 28 -0.24 1.40 -23.77
C ARG A 28 -0.81 0.51 -22.66
N VAL A 29 -1.75 -0.38 -23.01
CA VAL A 29 -2.34 -1.36 -22.07
C VAL A 29 -1.27 -2.29 -21.51
N LYS A 30 -0.44 -2.89 -22.37
CA LYS A 30 0.59 -3.85 -21.96
C LYS A 30 1.67 -3.23 -21.06
N ASN A 31 2.01 -1.97 -21.31
CA ASN A 31 3.03 -1.24 -20.55
C ASN A 31 2.46 -0.46 -19.34
N GLY A 32 1.15 -0.57 -19.06
CA GLY A 32 0.53 0.04 -17.89
C GLY A 32 0.43 1.57 -17.94
N TYR A 33 0.49 2.17 -19.14
CA TYR A 33 0.24 3.60 -19.28
C TYR A 33 -1.24 3.91 -19.00
N PRO A 34 -1.54 5.06 -18.37
CA PRO A 34 -2.92 5.45 -18.13
C PRO A 34 -3.63 5.61 -19.47
N LEU A 35 -4.77 4.95 -19.61
CA LEU A 35 -5.67 5.18 -20.72
C LEU A 35 -6.53 6.40 -20.39
N ASP A 36 -6.62 7.33 -21.33
CA ASP A 36 -7.54 8.46 -21.21
C ASP A 36 -8.97 7.92 -21.28
N GLY A 37 -9.66 7.87 -20.14
CA GLY A 37 -11.10 7.60 -20.11
C GLY A 37 -11.87 8.70 -20.84
N ALA A 38 -13.14 8.44 -21.17
CA ALA A 38 -14.03 9.38 -21.88
C ALA A 38 -14.19 10.75 -21.19
N TRP A 39 -13.68 10.92 -19.96
CA TRP A 39 -13.73 12.13 -19.14
C TRP A 39 -12.37 12.46 -18.49
N GLY A 40 -11.25 12.13 -19.13
CA GLY A 40 -9.91 12.51 -18.65
C GLY A 40 -9.44 11.80 -17.37
N GLN A 41 -10.17 10.77 -16.91
CA GLN A 41 -9.67 9.89 -15.86
C GLN A 41 -8.64 8.91 -16.43
N ALA A 42 -7.46 8.88 -15.82
CA ALA A 42 -6.46 7.85 -16.03
C ALA A 42 -7.00 6.50 -15.56
N VAL A 43 -7.42 5.64 -16.49
CA VAL A 43 -7.81 4.26 -16.20
C VAL A 43 -6.59 3.37 -16.35
N TYR A 44 -6.10 2.85 -15.24
CA TYR A 44 -5.02 1.87 -15.23
C TYR A 44 -5.58 0.47 -15.56
N PRO A 45 -4.98 -0.27 -16.51
CA PRO A 45 -5.42 -1.62 -16.83
C PRO A 45 -5.12 -2.57 -15.66
N LYS A 46 -6.14 -3.33 -15.22
CA LYS A 46 -6.18 -4.23 -14.05
C LYS A 46 -5.05 -5.28 -13.96
N GLY A 47 -4.22 -5.44 -14.99
CA GLY A 47 -3.05 -6.33 -15.00
C GLY A 47 -1.85 -5.81 -14.20
N ALA A 48 -1.72 -4.49 -14.04
CA ALA A 48 -0.71 -3.88 -13.17
C ALA A 48 -1.02 -4.04 -11.67
N ASP A 49 -2.28 -4.40 -11.35
CA ASP A 49 -2.75 -4.53 -9.98
C ASP A 49 -2.33 -5.85 -9.33
N ALA A 50 -2.04 -6.92 -10.07
CA ALA A 50 -1.72 -8.21 -9.45
C ALA A 50 -0.45 -8.15 -8.57
N GLN A 51 0.61 -7.53 -9.08
CA GLN A 51 1.85 -7.31 -8.31
C GLN A 51 1.65 -6.30 -7.17
N THR A 52 0.80 -5.28 -7.39
CA THR A 52 0.48 -4.27 -6.36
C THR A 52 -0.34 -4.87 -5.23
N VAL A 53 -1.32 -5.71 -5.54
CA VAL A 53 -2.17 -6.44 -4.59
C VAL A 53 -1.34 -7.44 -3.79
N GLU A 54 -0.38 -8.14 -4.44
CA GLU A 54 0.54 -9.02 -3.73
C GLU A 54 1.44 -8.25 -2.76
N ARG A 55 2.02 -7.12 -3.18
CA ARG A 55 2.79 -6.24 -2.28
C ARG A 55 1.95 -5.69 -1.14
N VAL A 56 0.72 -5.26 -1.39
CA VAL A 56 -0.20 -4.79 -0.35
C VAL A 56 -0.52 -5.91 0.64
N ARG A 57 -0.69 -7.15 0.16
CA ARG A 57 -0.89 -8.31 1.03
C ARG A 57 0.33 -8.60 1.91
N LEU A 58 1.54 -8.56 1.34
CA LEU A 58 2.79 -8.73 2.09
C LEU A 58 2.96 -7.63 3.15
N LEU A 59 2.79 -6.37 2.76
CA LEU A 59 2.85 -5.23 3.68
C LEU A 59 1.77 -5.30 4.78
N SER A 60 0.57 -5.79 4.46
CA SER A 60 -0.48 -5.98 5.46
C SER A 60 -0.12 -7.07 6.48
N GLN A 61 0.62 -8.11 6.06
CA GLN A 61 1.12 -9.15 6.96
C GLN A 61 2.23 -8.61 7.87
N GLU A 62 3.19 -7.86 7.31
CA GLU A 62 4.24 -7.20 8.10
C GLU A 62 3.65 -6.22 9.13
N ASN A 63 2.66 -5.43 8.75
CA ASN A 63 1.96 -4.53 9.68
C ASN A 63 1.23 -5.29 10.79
N ALA A 64 0.65 -6.46 10.51
CA ALA A 64 0.02 -7.28 11.53
C ALA A 64 1.04 -7.84 12.53
N GLN A 65 2.21 -8.28 12.04
CA GLN A 65 3.31 -8.74 12.88
C GLN A 65 3.87 -7.60 13.75
N LEU A 66 4.16 -6.44 13.16
CA LEU A 66 4.65 -5.27 13.90
C LEU A 66 3.69 -4.83 15.00
N LYS A 67 2.38 -4.87 14.75
CA LYS A 67 1.36 -4.57 15.78
C LYS A 67 1.38 -5.59 16.92
N ALA A 68 1.59 -6.87 16.62
CA ALA A 68 1.71 -7.90 17.66
C ALA A 68 2.99 -7.69 18.50
N GLU A 69 4.13 -7.40 17.86
CA GLU A 69 5.38 -7.10 18.55
C GLU A 69 5.25 -5.85 19.43
N LEU A 70 4.65 -4.77 18.92
CA LEU A 70 4.35 -3.57 19.70
C LEU A 70 3.43 -3.85 20.89
N GLY A 71 2.43 -4.73 20.72
CA GLY A 71 1.56 -5.17 21.82
C GLY A 71 2.37 -5.83 22.94
N SER A 72 3.26 -6.76 22.60
CA SER A 72 4.11 -7.44 23.58
C SER A 72 5.06 -6.49 24.33
N ILE A 73 5.58 -5.47 23.64
CA ILE A 73 6.42 -4.45 24.26
C ILE A 73 5.59 -3.60 25.22
N LYS A 74 4.36 -3.23 24.83
CA LYS A 74 3.45 -2.47 25.70
C LYS A 74 3.13 -3.22 26.98
N ASP A 75 2.86 -4.52 26.92
CA ASP A 75 2.58 -5.34 28.11
C ASP A 75 3.79 -5.39 29.06
N ARG A 76 5.00 -5.49 28.51
CA ARG A 76 6.23 -5.43 29.29
C ARG A 76 6.45 -4.06 29.93
N LEU A 77 6.18 -2.98 29.20
CA LEU A 77 6.27 -1.61 29.73
C LEU A 77 5.28 -1.40 30.88
N ALA A 78 4.03 -1.89 30.75
CA ALA A 78 3.05 -1.83 31.83
C ALA A 78 3.51 -2.60 33.08
N ASN A 79 4.13 -3.78 32.89
CA ASN A 79 4.72 -4.50 34.01
C ASN A 79 5.87 -3.74 34.68
N VAL A 80 6.73 -3.08 33.90
CA VAL A 80 7.82 -2.25 34.43
C VAL A 80 7.25 -1.05 35.19
N GLU A 81 6.26 -0.35 34.63
CA GLU A 81 5.57 0.77 35.27
C GLU A 81 5.00 0.35 36.63
N ARG A 82 4.34 -0.81 36.70
CA ARG A 82 3.82 -1.37 37.94
C ARG A 82 4.91 -1.64 38.98
N ILE A 83 6.03 -2.27 38.57
CA ILE A 83 7.16 -2.54 39.49
C ILE A 83 7.74 -1.25 40.06
N VAL A 84 7.97 -0.26 39.20
CA VAL A 84 8.57 1.02 39.61
C VAL A 84 7.62 1.77 40.55
N THR A 85 6.31 1.79 40.24
CA THR A 85 5.32 2.54 41.01
C THR A 85 4.98 1.86 42.33
N ASP A 86 4.62 0.57 42.30
CA ASP A 86 4.25 -0.18 43.52
C ASP A 86 5.46 -0.37 44.44
N GLY A 87 6.63 -0.64 43.87
CA GLY A 87 7.88 -0.82 44.59
C GLY A 87 8.29 0.42 45.39
N ALA A 88 8.28 1.59 44.76
CA ALA A 88 8.65 2.85 45.42
C ALA A 88 7.72 3.17 46.61
N HIS A 89 6.40 3.06 46.41
CA HIS A 89 5.44 3.33 47.48
C HIS A 89 5.51 2.31 48.62
N SER A 90 5.84 1.04 48.33
CA SER A 90 6.02 0.03 49.36
C SER A 90 7.25 0.30 50.23
N LEU A 91 8.37 0.68 49.61
CA LEU A 91 9.62 0.99 50.29
C LEU A 91 9.48 2.23 51.17
N ASP A 92 8.86 3.30 50.68
CA ASP A 92 8.64 4.52 51.46
C ASP A 92 7.80 4.26 52.72
N ARG A 93 6.75 3.43 52.60
CA ARG A 93 5.93 3.02 53.75
C ARG A 93 6.71 2.18 54.75
N GLU A 94 7.56 1.28 54.27
CA GLU A 94 8.37 0.40 55.12
C GLU A 94 9.45 1.21 55.88
N ILE A 95 10.06 2.20 55.23
CA ILE A 95 10.99 3.15 55.85
C ILE A 95 10.30 3.94 56.97
N GLU A 96 9.09 4.46 56.73
CA GLU A 96 8.37 5.25 57.72
C GLU A 96 7.96 4.42 58.95
N GLN A 97 7.56 3.16 58.75
CA GLN A 97 7.29 2.22 59.85
C GLN A 97 8.53 1.95 60.71
N LEU A 98 9.70 1.78 60.09
CA LEU A 98 10.95 1.59 60.83
C LEU A 98 11.36 2.84 61.61
N ARG A 99 11.12 4.04 61.07
CA ARG A 99 11.36 5.31 61.78
C ARG A 99 10.45 5.48 62.99
N GLY A 100 9.17 5.17 62.87
CA GLY A 100 8.21 5.28 63.98
C GLY A 100 8.46 4.29 65.12
N ARG A 101 9.12 3.15 64.84
CA ARG A 101 9.48 2.14 65.86
C ARG A 101 10.80 2.44 66.59
N ALA A 102 11.67 3.24 65.98
CA ALA A 102 12.99 3.57 66.52
C ALA A 102 13.01 4.83 67.41
N ASN A 103 11.91 5.59 67.46
CA ASN A 103 11.67 6.72 68.36
C ASN A 103 10.69 6.34 69.46
#